data_AF-A0A1X2FAK3-F1
#
_entry.id   AF-A0A1X2FAK3-F1
#
_cell.length_a   1.000
_cell.length_b   1.000
_cell.length_c   1.000
_cell.angle_alpha   90.00
_cell.angle_beta   90.00
_cell.angle_gamma   90.00
#
_symmetry.space_group_name_H-M   'P 1'
#
loop_
_entity.id
_entity.type
_entity.pdbx_description
1 polymer ?
#
loop_
_entity_poly.entity_id
_entity_poly.type
_entity_poly.pdbx_seq_one_letter_code
_entity_poly.pdbx_strand_id
1 'polypeptide(L)'
;MPEPISIHDAKHQRSLYEPLTQSVRHLIDVAIRSEADGEAVRQAHRLIDEAVELLSTRLHQGSYGLRHVVDGTPLVWGNVAMGLRNAIAPPLEVHKRPDGRVCADLFLGAPYEGPAGHVHGGMCALVLDHVLSATAHRDQSPAVTGTLIIRYVRPTTLGQLRAEAWTDRDEGSKTFAVGQITDSDGNVTVRAEGVFIRPNTSGDRGSHGVERRD
;
A
#
# COMPACT_ATOMS: atom_id res chain seq x y z
N MET A 1 21.79 3.35 -0.36
CA MET A 1 20.86 2.20 -0.38
C MET A 1 21.19 1.31 0.81
N PRO A 2 20.20 0.89 1.63
CA PRO A 2 20.45 -0.03 2.74
C PRO A 2 21.00 -1.36 2.22
N GLU A 3 21.87 -2.01 2.99
CA GLU A 3 22.42 -3.32 2.64
C GLU A 3 21.31 -4.37 2.48
N PRO A 4 21.44 -5.31 1.52
CA PRO A 4 20.47 -6.38 1.34
C PRO A 4 20.36 -7.27 2.59
N ILE A 5 19.14 -7.64 2.93
CA ILE A 5 18.83 -8.51 4.08
C ILE A 5 18.92 -9.97 3.62
N SER A 6 19.45 -10.86 4.46
CA SER A 6 19.48 -12.29 4.13
C SER A 6 18.06 -12.87 4.01
N ILE A 7 17.90 -13.93 3.21
CA ILE A 7 16.59 -14.60 3.05
C ILE A 7 16.08 -15.11 4.40
N HIS A 8 16.97 -15.65 5.23
CA HIS A 8 16.66 -16.13 6.57
C HIS A 8 16.13 -15.00 7.46
N ASP A 9 16.83 -13.86 7.51
CA ASP A 9 16.45 -12.73 8.35
C ASP A 9 15.15 -12.09 7.86
N ALA A 10 14.94 -12.00 6.55
CA ALA A 10 13.69 -11.51 5.97
C ALA A 10 12.50 -12.40 6.38
N LYS A 11 12.65 -13.73 6.32
CA LYS A 11 11.62 -14.68 6.77
C LYS A 11 11.37 -14.57 8.28
N HIS A 12 12.42 -14.52 9.08
CA HIS A 12 12.31 -14.40 10.53
C HIS A 12 11.62 -13.08 10.92
N GLN A 13 12.03 -11.96 10.33
CA GLN A 13 11.39 -10.67 10.55
C GLN A 13 9.92 -10.68 10.13
N ARG A 14 9.58 -11.31 9.00
CA ARG A 14 8.17 -11.46 8.59
C ARG A 14 7.37 -12.20 9.67
N SER A 15 7.86 -13.33 10.17
CA SER A 15 7.16 -14.12 11.19
C SER A 15 6.90 -13.37 12.51
N LEU A 16 7.71 -12.36 12.82
CA LEU A 16 7.54 -11.55 14.03
C LEU A 16 6.61 -10.35 13.79
N TYR A 17 6.81 -9.61 12.71
CA TYR A 17 6.16 -8.32 12.51
C TYR A 17 4.81 -8.41 11.78
N GLU A 18 4.57 -9.46 10.98
CA GLU A 18 3.27 -9.64 10.32
C GLU A 18 2.15 -9.88 11.36
N PRO A 19 2.27 -10.81 12.34
CA PRO A 19 1.27 -10.97 13.38
C PRO A 19 1.08 -9.72 14.24
N LEU A 20 2.18 -9.03 14.61
CA LEU A 20 2.10 -7.75 15.32
C LEU A 20 1.27 -6.73 14.55
N THR A 21 1.51 -6.59 13.24
CA THR A 21 0.77 -5.66 12.40
C THR A 21 -0.71 -6.04 12.31
N GLN A 22 -1.03 -7.34 12.27
CA GLN A 22 -2.42 -7.79 12.32
C GLN A 22 -3.11 -7.45 13.65
N SER A 23 -2.42 -7.61 14.78
CA SER A 23 -2.94 -7.17 16.07
C SER A 23 -3.23 -5.66 16.09
N VAL A 24 -2.35 -4.85 15.50
CA VAL A 24 -2.58 -3.39 15.38
C VAL A 24 -3.75 -3.07 14.46
N ARG A 25 -3.91 -3.78 13.33
CA ARG A 25 -5.09 -3.60 12.44
C ARG A 25 -6.39 -3.91 13.18
N HIS A 26 -6.42 -5.00 13.94
CA HIS A 26 -7.58 -5.35 14.74
C HIS A 26 -7.84 -4.31 15.84
N LEU A 27 -6.79 -3.79 16.48
CA LEU A 27 -6.91 -2.73 17.46
C LEU A 27 -7.49 -1.45 16.85
N ILE A 28 -7.08 -1.04 15.65
CA ILE A 28 -7.63 0.14 14.97
C ILE A 28 -9.15 -0.02 14.77
N ASP A 29 -9.59 -1.17 14.27
CA ASP A 29 -11.01 -1.46 14.06
C ASP A 29 -11.80 -1.47 15.38
N VAL A 30 -11.31 -2.16 16.42
CA VAL A 30 -11.97 -2.21 17.72
C VAL A 30 -12.00 -0.84 18.40
N ALA A 31 -10.92 -0.06 18.32
CA ALA A 31 -10.87 1.28 18.92
C ALA A 31 -11.92 2.24 18.33
N ILE A 32 -12.26 2.09 17.05
CA ILE A 32 -13.32 2.88 16.38
C ILE A 32 -14.71 2.45 16.84
N ARG A 33 -14.94 1.14 16.99
CA ARG A 33 -16.28 0.57 17.21
C ARG A 33 -16.62 0.26 18.68
N SER A 34 -15.66 0.44 19.60
CA SER A 34 -15.81 0.05 21.00
C SER A 34 -16.76 0.96 21.77
N GLU A 35 -17.64 0.36 22.56
CA GLU A 35 -18.47 1.00 23.58
C GLU A 35 -18.09 0.52 25.00
N ALA A 36 -16.85 0.04 25.17
CA ALA A 36 -16.37 -0.45 26.46
C ALA A 36 -16.40 0.62 27.55
N ASP A 37 -16.53 0.19 28.81
CA ASP A 37 -16.55 1.12 29.94
C ASP A 37 -15.21 1.85 30.15
N GLY A 38 -15.27 2.92 30.96
CA GLY A 38 -14.11 3.79 31.17
C GLY A 38 -12.91 3.09 31.83
N GLU A 39 -13.10 2.02 32.61
CA GLU A 39 -11.97 1.31 33.21
C GLU A 39 -11.28 0.41 32.18
N ALA A 40 -12.06 -0.32 31.38
CA ALA A 40 -11.55 -1.12 30.28
C ALA A 40 -10.75 -0.25 29.27
N VAL A 41 -11.27 0.94 28.92
CA VAL A 41 -10.58 1.89 28.03
C VAL A 41 -9.24 2.37 28.63
N ARG A 42 -9.21 2.73 29.93
CA ARG A 42 -7.97 3.14 30.59
C ARG A 42 -6.93 2.02 30.67
N GLN A 43 -7.37 0.78 30.93
CA GLN A 43 -6.48 -0.36 30.93
C GLN A 43 -5.92 -0.64 29.53
N ALA A 44 -6.75 -0.59 28.48
CA ALA A 44 -6.31 -0.75 27.11
C ALA A 44 -5.26 0.31 26.72
N HIS A 45 -5.48 1.58 27.09
CA HIS A 45 -4.52 2.66 26.85
C HIS A 45 -3.15 2.36 27.46
N ARG A 46 -3.08 1.94 28.73
CA ARG A 46 -1.82 1.58 29.41
C ARG A 46 -1.08 0.45 28.70
N LEU A 47 -1.80 -0.58 28.25
CA LEU A 47 -1.21 -1.72 27.53
C LEU A 47 -0.67 -1.31 26.16
N ILE A 48 -1.32 -0.36 25.49
CA ILE A 48 -0.84 0.21 24.23
C ILE A 48 0.44 1.01 24.46
N ASP A 49 0.47 1.85 25.49
CA ASP A 49 1.66 2.63 25.86
C ASP A 49 2.86 1.71 26.19
N GLU A 50 2.64 0.65 26.97
CA GLU A 50 3.67 -0.36 27.28
C GLU A 50 4.18 -1.06 26.01
N ALA A 51 3.28 -1.43 25.09
CA ALA A 51 3.67 -2.00 23.80
C ALA A 51 4.52 -1.02 22.98
N VAL A 52 4.18 0.28 22.99
CA VAL A 52 4.96 1.32 22.33
C VAL A 52 6.35 1.44 22.94
N GLU A 53 6.48 1.43 24.27
CA GLU A 53 7.78 1.46 24.97
C GLU A 53 8.66 0.28 24.56
N LEU A 54 8.10 -0.95 24.57
CA LEU A 54 8.82 -2.17 24.16
C LEU A 54 9.31 -2.10 22.71
N LEU A 55 8.46 -1.65 21.79
CA LEU A 55 8.80 -1.52 20.37
C LEU A 55 9.78 -0.37 20.10
N SER A 56 9.79 0.65 20.97
CA SER A 56 10.65 1.83 20.84
C SER A 56 12.08 1.63 21.35
N THR A 57 12.38 0.49 21.99
CA THR A 57 13.74 0.11 22.41
C THR A 57 14.77 0.20 21.27
N ARG A 58 14.34 -0.02 20.02
CA ARG A 58 15.16 0.19 18.83
C ARG A 58 14.33 0.62 17.62
N LEU A 59 14.46 1.88 17.24
CA LEU A 59 13.81 2.46 16.06
C LEU A 59 14.81 2.72 14.93
N HIS A 60 14.31 2.61 13.69
CA HIS A 60 15.06 3.10 12.53
C HIS A 60 15.00 4.63 12.49
N GLN A 61 16.11 5.27 12.18
CA GLN A 61 16.15 6.71 11.97
C GLN A 61 15.60 7.03 10.57
N GLY A 62 14.60 7.92 10.50
CA GLY A 62 13.99 8.34 9.24
C GLY A 62 13.06 7.29 8.62
N SER A 63 12.97 7.29 7.28
CA SER A 63 12.04 6.43 6.53
C SER A 63 12.44 4.96 6.57
N TYR A 64 11.46 4.05 6.65
CA TYR A 64 11.68 2.61 6.48
C TYR A 64 12.29 2.29 5.10
N GLY A 65 11.83 3.00 4.07
CA GLY A 65 12.34 2.96 2.70
C GLY A 65 12.08 1.65 1.94
N LEU A 66 12.70 1.55 0.76
CA LEU A 66 12.80 0.32 -0.02
C LEU A 66 14.04 -0.45 0.42
N ARG A 67 13.85 -1.70 0.83
CA ARG A 67 14.94 -2.64 1.10
C ARG A 67 14.90 -3.79 0.12
N HIS A 68 15.97 -4.55 0.04
CA HIS A 68 16.02 -5.74 -0.81
C HIS A 68 16.47 -6.93 0.01
N VAL A 69 15.92 -8.10 -0.28
CA VAL A 69 16.51 -9.38 0.10
C VAL A 69 17.72 -9.63 -0.82
N VAL A 70 18.68 -10.45 -0.39
CA VAL A 70 19.86 -10.85 -1.19
C VAL A 70 19.48 -11.40 -2.58
N ASP A 71 18.31 -12.03 -2.73
CA ASP A 71 17.80 -12.52 -4.01
C ASP A 71 17.16 -11.45 -4.92
N GLY A 72 17.19 -10.18 -4.49
CA GLY A 72 16.63 -9.05 -5.21
C GLY A 72 15.16 -8.77 -4.90
N THR A 73 14.49 -9.56 -4.05
CA THR A 73 13.09 -9.33 -3.68
C THR A 73 12.95 -7.98 -2.97
N PRO A 74 12.10 -7.05 -3.48
CA PRO A 74 11.88 -5.76 -2.83
C PRO A 74 11.03 -5.92 -1.57
N LEU A 75 11.45 -5.26 -0.49
CA LEU A 75 10.74 -5.17 0.78
C LEU A 75 10.24 -3.74 0.99
N VAL A 76 8.98 -3.51 0.63
CA VAL A 76 8.27 -2.23 0.79
C VAL A 76 7.43 -2.22 2.07
N TRP A 77 7.93 -2.79 3.17
CA TRP A 77 7.11 -3.08 4.35
C TRP A 77 6.52 -1.86 5.07
N GLY A 78 7.07 -0.66 4.86
CA GLY A 78 6.48 0.59 5.38
C GLY A 78 5.46 1.26 4.45
N ASN A 79 5.26 0.76 3.24
CA ASN A 79 4.41 1.38 2.23
C ASN A 79 2.93 1.45 2.68
N VAL A 80 2.23 2.53 2.35
CA VAL A 80 0.85 2.76 2.81
C VAL A 80 -0.21 1.95 2.04
N ALA A 81 0.11 1.38 0.88
CA ALA A 81 -0.81 0.54 0.12
C ALA A 81 -0.62 -0.96 0.41
N MET A 82 0.63 -1.41 0.59
CA MET A 82 0.97 -2.85 0.70
C MET A 82 1.94 -3.18 1.85
N GLY A 83 2.22 -2.24 2.74
CA GLY A 83 3.25 -2.39 3.74
C GLY A 83 2.92 -3.48 4.76
N LEU A 84 3.70 -4.55 4.78
CA LEU A 84 3.58 -5.62 5.78
C LEU A 84 3.65 -5.11 7.23
N ARG A 85 4.42 -4.04 7.47
CA ARG A 85 4.58 -3.38 8.78
C ARG A 85 3.77 -2.09 8.91
N ASN A 86 2.83 -1.84 8.00
CA ASN A 86 1.99 -0.67 8.03
C ASN A 86 0.53 -1.09 8.26
N ALA A 87 0.02 -0.84 9.47
CA ALA A 87 -1.35 -1.17 9.83
C ALA A 87 -2.40 -0.27 9.15
N ILE A 88 -1.98 0.88 8.60
CA ILE A 88 -2.84 1.74 7.77
C ILE A 88 -3.09 1.08 6.41
N ALA A 89 -2.14 0.28 5.93
CA ALA A 89 -2.27 -0.35 4.63
C ALA A 89 -3.52 -1.26 4.58
N PRO A 90 -4.41 -1.07 3.58
CA PRO A 90 -5.53 -1.95 3.39
C PRO A 90 -5.05 -3.38 3.12
N PRO A 91 -5.87 -4.41 3.42
CA PRO A 91 -5.56 -5.79 3.08
C PRO A 91 -5.67 -6.00 1.57
N LEU A 92 -4.72 -5.46 0.83
CA LEU A 92 -4.69 -5.43 -0.63
C LEU A 92 -3.68 -6.46 -1.12
N GLU A 93 -4.18 -7.60 -1.60
CA GLU A 93 -3.37 -8.60 -2.31
C GLU A 93 -3.66 -8.51 -3.81
N VAL A 94 -2.61 -8.20 -4.58
CA VAL A 94 -2.73 -7.97 -6.01
C VAL A 94 -2.31 -9.21 -6.77
N HIS A 95 -3.20 -9.69 -7.64
CA HIS A 95 -2.97 -10.85 -8.49
C HIS A 95 -2.94 -10.43 -9.97
N LYS A 96 -1.85 -10.78 -10.66
CA LYS A 96 -1.77 -10.66 -12.13
C LYS A 96 -2.35 -11.93 -12.76
N ARG A 97 -3.31 -11.77 -13.66
CA ARG A 97 -3.93 -12.86 -14.41
C ARG A 97 -3.16 -13.13 -15.72
N PRO A 98 -3.26 -14.35 -16.29
CA PRO A 98 -2.59 -14.68 -17.55
C PRO A 98 -2.98 -13.80 -18.75
N ASP A 99 -4.16 -13.19 -18.72
CA ASP A 99 -4.68 -12.27 -19.75
C ASP A 99 -4.14 -10.83 -19.59
N GLY A 100 -3.23 -10.59 -18.64
CA GLY A 100 -2.65 -9.28 -18.38
C GLY A 100 -3.50 -8.39 -17.46
N ARG A 101 -4.67 -8.84 -17.02
CA ARG A 101 -5.49 -8.13 -16.04
C ARG A 101 -4.86 -8.23 -14.65
N VAL A 102 -5.08 -7.21 -13.85
CA VAL A 102 -4.68 -7.17 -12.46
C VAL A 102 -5.93 -7.03 -11.60
N CYS A 103 -6.06 -7.86 -10.58
CA CYS A 103 -7.20 -7.81 -9.67
C CYS A 103 -6.79 -7.94 -8.20
N ALA A 104 -7.61 -7.37 -7.33
CA ALA A 104 -7.52 -7.55 -5.89
C ALA A 104 -8.93 -7.65 -5.30
N ASP A 105 -9.16 -8.69 -4.51
CA ASP A 105 -10.34 -8.81 -3.67
C ASP A 105 -9.96 -8.30 -2.28
N LEU A 106 -10.76 -7.39 -1.72
CA LEU A 106 -10.43 -6.71 -0.47
C LEU A 106 -11.67 -6.48 0.39
N PHE A 107 -11.46 -6.39 1.69
CA PHE A 107 -12.48 -6.00 2.65
C PHE A 107 -12.10 -4.66 3.29
N LEU A 108 -12.93 -3.64 3.07
CA LEU A 108 -12.75 -2.32 3.67
C LEU A 108 -13.85 -2.06 4.70
N GLY A 109 -13.50 -2.24 5.99
CA GLY A 109 -14.38 -1.99 7.13
C GLY A 109 -14.25 -0.58 7.73
N ALA A 110 -14.66 -0.43 8.99
CA ALA A 110 -14.70 0.84 9.71
C ALA A 110 -13.40 1.68 9.68
N PRO A 111 -12.18 1.10 9.72
CA PRO A 111 -10.94 1.87 9.60
C PRO A 111 -10.79 2.69 8.31
N TYR A 112 -11.56 2.38 7.28
CA TYR A 112 -11.47 2.99 5.95
C TYR A 112 -12.71 3.81 5.59
N GLU A 113 -13.59 4.02 6.56
CA GLU A 113 -14.84 4.77 6.41
C GLU A 113 -14.57 6.27 6.20
N GLY A 114 -15.36 6.89 5.32
CA GLY A 114 -15.39 8.33 5.13
C GLY A 114 -16.77 8.86 5.49
N PRO A 115 -17.69 8.96 4.51
CA PRO A 115 -19.11 9.13 4.82
C PRO A 115 -19.64 7.89 5.57
N ALA A 116 -20.64 8.09 6.44
CA ALA A 116 -21.28 6.99 7.17
C ALA A 116 -21.70 5.84 6.25
N GLY A 117 -21.26 4.62 6.56
CA GLY A 117 -21.51 3.39 5.81
C GLY A 117 -20.69 3.21 4.53
N HIS A 118 -19.79 4.14 4.19
CA HIS A 118 -19.10 4.17 2.90
C HIS A 118 -17.59 4.34 3.03
N VAL A 119 -16.85 3.68 2.14
CA VAL A 119 -15.40 3.82 2.02
C VAL A 119 -15.06 5.26 1.65
N HIS A 120 -14.06 5.83 2.34
CA HIS A 120 -13.55 7.15 2.01
C HIS A 120 -12.99 7.17 0.58
N GLY A 121 -13.37 8.17 -0.23
CA GLY A 121 -12.95 8.23 -1.64
C GLY A 121 -11.43 8.18 -1.83
N GLY A 122 -10.68 8.81 -0.93
CA GLY A 122 -9.20 8.72 -0.89
C GLY A 122 -8.65 7.29 -0.74
N MET A 123 -9.36 6.40 -0.04
CA MET A 123 -8.98 4.99 0.03
C MET A 123 -9.25 4.26 -1.28
N CYS A 124 -10.37 4.56 -1.95
CA CYS A 124 -10.62 4.06 -3.29
C CYS A 124 -9.54 4.52 -4.29
N ALA A 125 -9.13 5.80 -4.19
CA ALA A 125 -8.05 6.35 -5.02
C ALA A 125 -6.71 5.66 -4.74
N LEU A 126 -6.36 5.42 -3.47
CA LEU A 126 -5.15 4.67 -3.08
C LEU A 126 -5.14 3.26 -3.67
N VAL A 127 -6.26 2.53 -3.54
CA VAL A 127 -6.40 1.18 -4.07
C VAL A 127 -6.25 1.18 -5.59
N LEU A 128 -6.92 2.11 -6.28
CA LEU A 128 -6.87 2.21 -7.74
C LEU A 128 -5.48 2.61 -8.23
N ASP A 129 -4.83 3.61 -7.64
CA ASP A 129 -3.44 3.98 -7.96
C ASP A 129 -2.53 2.74 -7.91
N HIS A 130 -2.65 1.96 -6.84
CA HIS A 130 -1.84 0.78 -6.65
C HIS A 130 -2.11 -0.33 -7.68
N VAL A 131 -3.39 -0.67 -7.90
CA VAL A 131 -3.81 -1.74 -8.83
C VAL A 131 -3.51 -1.38 -10.29
N LEU A 132 -3.72 -0.11 -10.69
CA LEU A 132 -3.36 0.41 -12.01
C LEU A 132 -1.84 0.37 -12.21
N SER A 133 -1.08 0.81 -11.20
CA SER A 133 0.39 0.82 -11.28
C SER A 133 0.95 -0.59 -11.49
N ALA A 134 0.34 -1.60 -10.87
CA ALA A 134 0.74 -2.99 -11.04
C ALA A 134 0.61 -3.50 -12.48
N THR A 135 -0.25 -2.91 -13.33
CA THR A 135 -0.31 -3.25 -14.77
C THR A 135 0.91 -2.71 -15.55
N ALA A 136 1.47 -1.58 -15.11
CA ALA A 136 2.56 -0.89 -15.78
C ALA A 136 3.97 -1.36 -15.36
N HIS A 137 4.07 -2.02 -14.20
CA HIS A 137 5.33 -2.56 -13.68
C HIS A 137 5.87 -3.69 -14.56
N ARG A 138 7.12 -3.52 -15.02
CA ARG A 138 7.90 -4.51 -15.77
C ARG A 138 9.13 -4.91 -14.96
N ASP A 139 9.66 -6.10 -15.22
CA ASP A 139 10.90 -6.55 -14.61
C ASP A 139 12.00 -5.51 -14.82
N GLN A 140 12.65 -5.10 -13.72
CA GLN A 140 13.77 -4.14 -13.71
C GLN A 140 13.43 -2.72 -14.20
N SER A 141 12.15 -2.40 -14.44
CA SER A 141 11.71 -1.07 -14.87
C SER A 141 10.44 -0.67 -14.12
N PRO A 142 10.56 -0.13 -12.89
CA PRO A 142 9.41 0.32 -12.12
C PRO A 142 8.77 1.51 -12.81
N ALA A 143 7.44 1.57 -12.75
CA ALA A 143 6.67 2.68 -13.28
C ALA A 143 6.22 3.58 -12.12
N VAL A 144 6.29 4.89 -12.34
CA VAL A 144 5.77 5.89 -11.40
C VAL A 144 4.48 6.49 -11.93
N THR A 145 3.55 6.84 -11.04
CA THR A 145 2.31 7.52 -11.42
C THR A 145 2.64 8.92 -11.93
N GLY A 146 2.32 9.21 -13.18
CA GLY A 146 2.39 10.55 -13.76
C GLY A 146 1.06 11.30 -13.66
N THR A 147 -0.06 10.59 -13.89
CA THR A 147 -1.41 11.17 -13.77
C THR A 147 -2.39 10.09 -13.34
N LEU A 148 -3.34 10.47 -12.48
CA LEU A 148 -4.44 9.62 -12.05
C LEU A 148 -5.75 10.41 -12.12
N ILE A 149 -6.72 9.91 -12.87
CA ILE A 149 -8.06 10.47 -13.01
C ILE A 149 -9.03 9.50 -12.36
N ILE A 150 -9.77 9.97 -11.35
CA ILE A 150 -10.75 9.16 -10.61
C ILE A 150 -12.16 9.70 -10.84
N ARG A 151 -13.10 8.81 -11.16
CA ARG A 151 -14.53 9.11 -11.27
C ARG A 151 -15.31 8.25 -10.28
N TYR A 152 -15.89 8.88 -9.27
CA TYR A 152 -16.83 8.25 -8.34
C TYR A 152 -18.21 8.19 -9.00
N VAL A 153 -18.64 6.99 -9.37
CA VAL A 153 -19.88 6.75 -10.12
C VAL A 153 -21.07 6.63 -9.17
N ARG A 154 -20.86 6.00 -8.01
CA ARG A 154 -21.82 5.83 -6.92
C ARG A 154 -21.08 5.66 -5.59
N PRO A 155 -21.77 5.79 -4.44
CA PRO A 155 -21.15 5.52 -3.15
C PRO A 155 -20.57 4.09 -3.10
N THR A 156 -19.39 3.94 -2.48
CA THR A 156 -18.77 2.62 -2.26
C THR A 156 -19.07 2.20 -0.84
N THR A 157 -19.97 1.22 -0.65
CA THR A 157 -20.32 0.72 0.68
C THR A 157 -19.13 0.04 1.35
N LEU A 158 -19.03 0.13 2.68
CA LEU A 158 -18.08 -0.70 3.43
C LEU A 158 -18.36 -2.19 3.18
N GLY A 159 -17.32 -3.02 3.25
CA GLY A 159 -17.42 -4.47 3.12
C GLY A 159 -16.54 -5.04 2.01
N GLN A 160 -17.03 -6.11 1.36
CA GLN A 160 -16.33 -6.79 0.29
C GLN A 160 -16.36 -5.96 -1.00
N LEU A 161 -15.19 -5.76 -1.59
CA LEU A 161 -14.99 -5.04 -2.83
C LEU A 161 -14.03 -5.82 -3.73
N ARG A 162 -14.09 -5.52 -5.02
CA ARG A 162 -13.12 -6.00 -6.00
C ARG A 162 -12.57 -4.83 -6.78
N ALA A 163 -11.24 -4.71 -6.82
CA ALA A 163 -10.53 -3.79 -7.70
C ALA A 163 -9.99 -4.56 -8.90
N GLU A 164 -10.10 -3.97 -10.08
CA GLU A 164 -9.56 -4.54 -11.32
C GLU A 164 -8.94 -3.44 -12.19
N ALA A 165 -7.82 -3.73 -12.85
CA ALA A 165 -7.21 -2.86 -13.84
C ALA A 165 -6.60 -3.66 -15.01
N TRP A 166 -6.44 -2.99 -16.14
CA TRP A 166 -5.75 -3.52 -17.32
C TRP A 166 -5.09 -2.38 -18.09
N THR A 167 -4.08 -2.73 -18.88
CA THR A 167 -3.45 -1.79 -19.80
C THR A 167 -4.40 -1.49 -20.96
N ASP A 168 -4.70 -0.22 -21.17
CA ASP A 168 -5.43 0.28 -22.34
C ASP A 168 -4.47 0.34 -23.54
N ARG A 169 -3.30 0.96 -23.36
CA ARG A 169 -2.25 1.03 -24.37
C ARG A 169 -0.88 1.37 -23.77
N ASP A 170 0.16 1.08 -24.53
CA ASP A 170 1.54 1.48 -24.26
C ASP A 170 2.02 2.48 -25.34
N GLU A 171 2.68 3.55 -24.91
CA GLU A 171 3.30 4.54 -25.81
C GLU A 171 4.70 4.88 -25.30
N GLY A 172 5.72 4.23 -25.85
CA GLY A 172 7.12 4.42 -25.46
C GLY A 172 7.36 4.14 -23.97
N SER A 173 7.78 5.16 -23.21
CA SER A 173 8.00 5.07 -21.76
C SER A 173 6.72 5.14 -20.93
N LYS A 174 5.57 5.37 -21.55
CA LYS A 174 4.28 5.52 -20.88
C LYS A 174 3.41 4.26 -21.02
N THR A 175 2.70 3.92 -19.96
CA THR A 175 1.60 2.96 -19.97
C THR A 175 0.34 3.68 -19.55
N PHE A 176 -0.70 3.55 -20.35
CA PHE A 176 -2.03 4.02 -20.03
C PHE A 176 -2.82 2.83 -19.53
N ALA A 177 -3.29 2.90 -18.28
CA ALA A 177 -4.06 1.85 -17.65
C ALA A 177 -5.44 2.39 -17.26
N VAL A 178 -6.42 1.50 -17.27
CA VAL A 178 -7.77 1.80 -16.79
C VAL A 178 -8.19 0.75 -15.78
N GLY A 179 -9.08 1.13 -14.88
CA GLY A 179 -9.50 0.25 -13.80
C GLY A 179 -10.77 0.71 -13.12
N GLN A 180 -11.26 -0.13 -12.22
CA GLN A 180 -12.51 0.09 -11.51
C GLN A 180 -12.55 -0.63 -10.17
N ILE A 181 -13.42 -0.15 -9.28
CA ILE A 181 -13.84 -0.85 -8.07
C ILE A 181 -15.30 -1.26 -8.25
N THR A 182 -15.63 -2.50 -7.90
CA THR A 182 -16.98 -3.02 -7.83
C THR A 182 -17.37 -3.42 -6.40
N ASP A 183 -18.63 -3.20 -6.05
CA ASP A 183 -19.22 -3.70 -4.80
C ASP A 183 -19.58 -5.20 -4.88
N SER A 184 -20.09 -5.75 -3.78
CA SER A 184 -20.50 -7.16 -3.67
C SER A 184 -21.63 -7.55 -4.63
N ASP A 185 -22.40 -6.58 -5.12
CA ASP A 185 -23.49 -6.80 -6.08
C ASP A 185 -22.98 -6.72 -7.53
N GLY A 186 -21.67 -6.53 -7.73
CA GLY A 186 -21.03 -6.43 -9.04
C GLY A 186 -21.19 -5.05 -9.70
N ASN A 187 -21.67 -4.04 -8.97
CA ASN A 187 -21.82 -2.71 -9.52
C ASN A 187 -20.51 -1.94 -9.46
N VAL A 188 -20.18 -1.22 -10.54
CA VAL A 188 -19.03 -0.30 -10.54
C VAL A 188 -19.33 0.93 -9.68
N THR A 189 -18.50 1.14 -8.67
CA THR A 189 -18.58 2.28 -7.75
C THR A 189 -17.61 3.40 -8.11
N VAL A 190 -16.41 3.04 -8.56
CA VAL A 190 -15.36 3.98 -8.94
C VAL A 190 -14.70 3.51 -10.24
N ARG A 191 -14.40 4.45 -11.14
CA ARG A 191 -13.58 4.22 -12.34
C ARG A 191 -12.31 5.05 -12.26
N ALA A 192 -11.25 4.55 -12.86
CA ALA A 192 -9.98 5.27 -12.92
C ALA A 192 -9.25 5.07 -14.25
N GLU A 193 -8.51 6.11 -14.61
CA GLU A 193 -7.55 6.13 -15.71
C GLU A 193 -6.22 6.62 -15.15
N GLY A 194 -5.12 5.97 -15.52
CA GLY A 194 -3.79 6.30 -15.03
C GLY A 194 -2.75 6.33 -16.15
N VAL A 195 -1.83 7.28 -16.06
CA VAL A 195 -0.63 7.36 -16.90
C VAL A 195 0.57 7.04 -16.03
N PHE A 196 1.25 5.95 -16.35
CA PHE A 196 2.43 5.46 -15.63
C PHE A 196 3.67 5.62 -16.48
N ILE A 197 4.74 6.13 -15.91
CA ILE A 197 5.96 6.51 -16.62
C ILE A 197 7.10 5.63 -16.11
N ARG A 198 7.83 4.97 -17.02
CA ARG A 198 9.09 4.30 -16.72
C ARG A 198 10.24 5.30 -16.93
N PRO A 199 10.97 5.71 -15.86
CA PRO A 199 12.11 6.59 -16.00
C PRO A 199 13.22 5.92 -16.81
N ASN A 200 13.91 6.69 -17.66
CA ASN A 200 15.07 6.18 -18.40
C ASN A 200 16.29 6.21 -17.46
N THR A 201 16.79 5.05 -17.03
CA THR A 201 17.90 4.93 -16.07
C THR A 201 19.28 5.22 -16.65
N SER A 202 19.38 5.73 -17.89
CA SER A 202 20.63 6.01 -18.60
C SER A 202 21.31 7.34 -18.25
N GLY A 203 20.79 8.13 -17.29
CA GLY A 203 21.25 9.52 -17.07
C GLY A 203 22.01 9.85 -15.77
N ASP A 204 21.96 9.02 -14.72
CA ASP A 204 22.30 9.49 -13.35
C ASP A 204 23.61 8.90 -12.78
N ARG A 205 24.58 8.60 -13.65
CA ARG A 205 25.99 8.39 -13.26
C ARG A 205 26.84 9.58 -13.72
N GLY A 206 26.54 10.77 -13.17
CA GLY A 206 27.24 12.02 -13.49
C GLY A 206 27.74 12.75 -12.25
N SER A 207 29.00 12.51 -11.88
CA SER A 207 29.93 13.44 -11.23
C SER A 207 29.37 14.44 -10.18
N HIS A 208 29.41 14.06 -8.90
CA HIS A 208 29.60 15.06 -7.84
C HIS A 208 31.09 15.47 -7.80
N GLY A 209 31.47 16.32 -8.75
CA GLY A 209 32.69 17.12 -8.65
C GLY A 209 32.47 18.22 -7.61
N VAL A 210 33.17 18.11 -6.49
CA VAL A 210 33.28 19.19 -5.51
C VAL A 210 34.09 20.31 -6.14
N GLU A 211 33.43 21.42 -6.50
CA GLU A 211 34.11 22.67 -6.78
C GLU A 211 34.05 23.52 -5.51
N ARG A 212 35.14 23.51 -4.73
CA ARG A 212 35.41 24.52 -3.72
C ARG A 212 35.72 25.81 -4.46
N ARG A 213 35.04 26.90 -4.09
CA ARG A 213 35.47 28.25 -4.45
C ARG A 213 36.19 28.85 -3.25
N ASP A 214 37.36 29.42 -3.56
CA ASP A 214 38.20 30.24 -2.69
C ASP A 214 37.49 31.54 -2.27
#